data_AF-C0INW7-F1
#
_entry.id   AF-C0INW7-F1
#
_cell.length_a   1.000
_cell.length_b   1.000
_cell.length_c   1.000
_cell.angle_alpha   90.00
_cell.angle_beta   90.00
_cell.angle_gamma   90.00
#
_symmetry.space_group_name_H-M   'P 1'
#
loop_
_entity.id
_entity.type
_entity.pdbx_description
1 polymer ?
#
loop_
_entity_poly.entity_id
_entity_poly.type
_entity_poly.pdbx_seq_one_letter_code
_entity_poly.pdbx_strand_id
1 'polypeptide(L)'
;MISGRGHLVVQLFSLQPYLISWIHYDPSKEIGKLRIPVLIVQGTTDIQTRLEDANGLANANAAARRLLIEGMNHVLKNLASEMDKQVSSYSDPTLPVSPDLINSISDFVKQKQKAKSGELSSDYLRKY
;
A
#
# COMPACT_ATOMS: atom_id res chain seq x y z
N MET A 1 8.33 48.58 -3.44
CA MET A 1 7.01 48.06 -3.89
C MET A 1 6.97 46.58 -3.59
N ILE A 2 6.20 46.16 -2.59
CA ILE A 2 6.08 44.77 -2.16
C ILE A 2 4.66 44.34 -2.54
N SER A 3 4.50 43.66 -3.68
CA SER A 3 3.21 43.09 -4.09
C SER A 3 3.49 41.69 -4.60
N GLY A 4 3.10 40.68 -3.83
CA GLY A 4 3.27 39.27 -4.20
C GLY A 4 3.15 38.25 -3.06
N ARG A 5 3.23 38.66 -1.79
CA ARG A 5 3.25 37.72 -0.63
C ARG A 5 1.90 37.42 0.03
N GLY A 6 0.78 37.91 -0.52
CA GLY A 6 -0.56 37.65 0.05
C GLY A 6 -1.18 36.31 -0.35
N HIS A 7 -0.86 35.77 -1.53
CA HIS A 7 -1.54 34.57 -2.07
C HIS A 7 -0.97 33.25 -1.51
N LEU A 8 0.32 33.19 -1.20
CA LEU A 8 0.99 31.96 -0.76
C LEU A 8 0.60 31.56 0.68
N VAL A 9 0.35 32.53 1.56
CA VAL A 9 -0.03 32.28 2.96
C VAL A 9 -1.46 31.76 3.07
N VAL A 10 -2.37 32.22 2.21
CA VAL A 10 -3.77 31.77 2.19
C VAL A 10 -3.89 30.30 1.79
N GLN A 11 -3.03 29.81 0.88
CA GLN A 11 -3.03 28.40 0.47
C GLN A 11 -2.66 27.43 1.59
N LEU A 12 -1.73 27.80 2.50
CA LEU A 12 -1.38 26.93 3.63
C LEU A 12 -2.55 26.76 4.61
N PHE A 13 -3.31 27.82 4.87
CA PHE A 13 -4.46 27.74 5.79
C PHE A 13 -5.60 26.90 5.24
N SER A 14 -5.90 26.96 3.93
CA SER A 14 -6.95 26.11 3.35
C SER A 14 -6.58 24.62 3.34
N LEU A 15 -5.29 24.28 3.33
CA LEU A 15 -4.79 22.90 3.37
C LEU A 15 -4.68 22.35 4.79
N GLN A 16 -4.55 23.23 5.80
CA GLN A 16 -4.35 22.82 7.18
C GLN A 16 -5.46 21.88 7.71
N PRO A 17 -6.77 22.13 7.50
CA PRO A 17 -7.81 21.21 7.94
C PRO A 17 -7.71 19.82 7.31
N TYR A 18 -7.31 19.76 6.03
CA TYR A 18 -7.09 18.51 5.34
C TYR A 18 -5.92 17.72 5.94
N LEU A 19 -4.77 18.36 6.16
CA LEU A 19 -3.60 17.71 6.76
C LEU A 19 -3.89 17.23 8.19
N ILE A 20 -4.60 18.03 9.00
CA ILE A 20 -5.05 17.62 10.34
C ILE A 20 -5.89 16.35 10.26
N SER A 21 -6.86 16.31 9.33
CA SER A 21 -7.70 15.12 9.17
C SER A 21 -6.91 13.89 8.74
N TRP A 22 -5.86 14.07 7.93
CA TRP A 22 -5.09 12.97 7.38
C TRP A 22 -4.10 12.38 8.37
N ILE A 23 -3.42 13.23 9.16
CA ILE A 23 -2.41 12.82 10.16
C ILE A 23 -3.07 12.31 11.46
N HIS A 24 -4.38 12.53 11.64
CA HIS A 24 -5.10 12.11 12.84
C HIS A 24 -5.09 10.58 13.06
N TYR A 25 -5.03 9.79 12.00
CA TYR A 25 -5.19 8.35 12.07
C TYR A 25 -3.87 7.61 12.28
N ASP A 26 -3.92 6.59 13.13
CA ASP A 26 -2.86 5.60 13.28
C ASP A 26 -3.17 4.40 12.37
N PRO A 27 -2.38 4.17 11.30
CA PRO A 27 -2.64 3.09 10.34
C PRO A 27 -2.73 1.70 10.98
N SER A 28 -1.96 1.44 12.04
CA SER A 28 -1.97 0.15 12.75
C SER A 28 -3.29 -0.04 13.51
N LYS A 29 -3.83 1.02 14.12
CA LYS A 29 -5.14 0.93 14.78
C LYS A 29 -6.27 0.75 13.77
N GLU A 30 -6.21 1.41 12.61
CA GLU A 30 -7.26 1.31 11.60
C GLU A 30 -7.27 -0.04 10.90
N ILE A 31 -6.09 -0.58 10.53
CA ILE A 31 -6.01 -1.90 9.88
C ILE A 31 -6.48 -3.03 10.80
N GLY A 32 -6.26 -2.91 12.12
CA GLY A 32 -6.73 -3.87 13.13
C GLY A 32 -8.25 -3.97 13.26
N LYS A 33 -9.00 -2.95 12.81
CA LYS A 33 -10.47 -2.96 12.79
C LYS A 33 -11.04 -3.75 11.61
N LEU A 34 -10.24 -4.03 10.59
CA LEU A 34 -10.71 -4.67 9.36
C LEU A 34 -10.98 -6.17 9.56
N ARG A 35 -12.19 -6.59 9.17
CA ARG A 35 -12.63 -8.01 9.17
C ARG A 35 -12.66 -8.64 7.78
N ILE A 36 -11.98 -8.01 6.83
CA ILE A 36 -11.87 -8.46 5.44
C ILE A 36 -10.46 -9.00 5.18
N PRO A 37 -10.25 -9.84 4.15
CA PRO A 37 -8.90 -10.23 3.77
C PRO A 37 -8.04 -9.00 3.43
N VAL A 38 -6.84 -8.94 3.99
CA VAL A 38 -5.88 -7.86 3.77
C VAL A 38 -4.54 -8.43 3.28
N LEU A 39 -3.97 -7.81 2.27
CA LEU A 39 -2.61 -8.07 1.80
C LEU A 39 -1.78 -6.79 2.00
N ILE A 40 -0.71 -6.90 2.78
CA ILE A 40 0.29 -5.84 2.99
C ILE A 40 1.49 -6.21 2.14
N VAL A 41 1.88 -5.35 1.21
CA VAL A 41 3.03 -5.58 0.32
C VAL A 41 4.06 -4.50 0.55
N GLN A 42 5.33 -4.89 0.69
CA GLN A 42 6.44 -3.98 0.88
C GLN A 42 7.64 -4.41 0.04
N GLY A 43 8.30 -3.44 -0.58
CA GLY A 43 9.57 -3.65 -1.26
C GLY A 43 10.75 -3.57 -0.29
N THR A 44 11.74 -4.44 -0.46
CA THR A 44 12.94 -4.48 0.41
C THR A 44 13.96 -3.39 0.09
N THR A 45 13.88 -2.77 -1.09
CA THR A 45 14.74 -1.64 -1.49
C THR A 45 13.96 -0.33 -1.53
N ASP A 46 12.75 -0.29 -0.96
CA ASP A 46 12.04 0.97 -0.73
C ASP A 46 12.81 1.82 0.29
N ILE A 47 13.16 3.04 -0.11
CA ILE A 47 13.90 4.01 0.70
C ILE A 47 13.00 5.08 1.33
N GLN A 48 11.73 5.17 0.93
CA GLN A 48 10.75 6.11 1.49
C GLN A 48 10.01 5.52 2.69
N THR A 49 9.73 4.22 2.64
CA THR A 49 9.02 3.50 3.72
C THR A 49 9.85 2.33 4.21
N ARG A 50 9.79 2.04 5.51
CA ARG A 50 10.67 1.03 6.12
C ARG A 50 9.97 -0.32 6.25
N LEU A 51 10.75 -1.39 6.35
CA LEU A 51 10.22 -2.74 6.58
C LEU A 51 9.46 -2.83 7.91
N GLU A 52 9.86 -2.05 8.92
CA GLU A 52 9.19 -2.01 10.22
C GLU A 52 7.74 -1.52 10.11
N ASP A 53 7.44 -0.62 9.18
CA ASP A 53 6.07 -0.10 8.98
C ASP A 53 5.15 -1.23 8.51
N ALA A 54 5.59 -2.01 7.51
CA ALA A 54 4.85 -3.16 7.00
C ALA A 54 4.69 -4.27 8.06
N ASN A 55 5.72 -4.47 8.90
CA ASN A 55 5.65 -5.40 10.03
C ASN A 55 4.64 -4.92 11.09
N GLY A 56 4.64 -3.62 11.41
CA GLY A 56 3.70 -3.01 12.34
C GLY A 56 2.24 -3.22 11.90
N LEU A 57 1.95 -2.96 10.62
CA LEU A 57 0.63 -3.18 10.04
C LEU A 57 0.19 -4.65 10.11
N ALA A 58 1.10 -5.59 9.80
CA ALA A 58 0.80 -7.02 9.82
C ALA A 58 0.55 -7.52 11.25
N ASN A 59 1.32 -7.03 12.22
CA ASN A 59 1.14 -7.40 13.62
C ASN A 59 -0.18 -6.85 14.19
N ALA A 60 -0.66 -5.72 13.67
CA ALA A 60 -1.91 -5.10 14.12
C ALA A 60 -3.17 -5.81 13.61
N ASN A 61 -3.07 -6.66 12.59
CA ASN A 61 -4.17 -7.49 12.11
C ASN A 61 -3.69 -8.91 11.82
N ALA A 62 -4.00 -9.85 12.72
CA ALA A 62 -3.59 -11.25 12.59
C ALA A 62 -4.14 -11.97 11.34
N ALA A 63 -5.20 -11.44 10.71
CA ALA A 63 -5.75 -11.97 9.45
C ALA A 63 -5.08 -11.34 8.21
N ALA A 64 -4.25 -10.32 8.37
CA ALA A 64 -3.53 -9.70 7.27
C ALA A 64 -2.33 -10.58 6.86
N ARG A 65 -2.18 -10.78 5.55
CA ARG A 65 -1.01 -11.44 4.98
C ARG A 65 0.03 -10.38 4.62
N ARG A 66 1.27 -10.57 5.08
CA ARG A 66 2.41 -9.73 4.70
C ARG A 66 3.22 -10.39 3.58
N LEU A 67 3.63 -9.60 2.60
CA LEU A 67 4.49 -9.99 1.50
C LEU A 67 5.64 -9.00 1.37
N LEU A 68 6.87 -9.49 1.47
CA LEU A 68 8.07 -8.72 1.12
C LEU A 68 8.54 -9.13 -0.26
N ILE A 69 8.79 -8.16 -1.13
CA ILE A 69 9.31 -8.41 -2.47
C ILE A 69 10.77 -7.96 -2.50
N GLU A 70 11.65 -8.93 -2.76
CA GLU A 70 13.09 -8.70 -2.82
C GLU A 70 13.44 -7.77 -3.99
N GLY A 71 14.28 -6.76 -3.75
CA GLY A 71 14.69 -5.80 -4.76
C GLY A 71 13.61 -4.81 -5.21
N MET A 72 12.35 -4.91 -4.76
CA MET A 72 11.32 -3.97 -5.17
C MET A 72 11.45 -2.64 -4.43
N ASN A 73 11.34 -1.54 -5.15
CA ASN A 73 11.41 -0.20 -4.59
C ASN A 73 10.03 0.46 -4.43
N HIS A 74 10.04 1.73 -4.01
CA HIS A 74 8.84 2.52 -3.76
C HIS A 74 7.90 2.64 -4.97
N VAL A 75 8.46 2.77 -6.17
CA VAL A 75 7.69 2.87 -7.43
C VAL A 75 7.42 1.51 -8.06
N LEU A 76 7.51 0.43 -7.26
CA LEU A 76 7.11 -0.93 -7.60
C LEU A 76 8.00 -1.62 -8.65
N LYS A 77 9.24 -1.15 -8.81
CA LYS A 77 10.22 -1.66 -9.77
C LYS A 77 11.32 -2.43 -9.05
N ASN A 78 11.84 -3.49 -9.67
CA ASN A 78 12.93 -4.26 -9.11
C ASN A 78 14.27 -3.56 -9.41
N LEU A 79 14.86 -2.95 -8.39
CA LEU A 79 16.06 -2.14 -8.45
C LEU A 79 16.90 -2.32 -7.19
N ALA A 80 18.22 -2.25 -7.37
CA ALA A 80 19.14 -2.23 -6.26
C ALA A 80 19.02 -0.91 -5.46
N SER A 81 19.51 -0.90 -4.22
CA SER A 81 19.27 0.15 -3.23
C SER A 81 20.11 1.42 -3.43
N GLU A 82 20.92 1.51 -4.48
CA GLU A 82 21.73 2.70 -4.74
C GLU A 82 20.83 3.90 -5.09
N MET A 83 21.07 5.03 -4.43
CA MET A 83 20.20 6.22 -4.52
C MET A 83 19.99 6.70 -5.95
N ASP A 84 21.03 6.70 -6.79
CA ASP A 84 20.92 7.16 -8.19
C ASP A 84 19.96 6.28 -9.00
N LYS A 85 19.97 4.95 -8.78
CA LYS A 85 19.03 4.02 -9.41
C LYS A 85 17.61 4.22 -8.86
N GLN A 86 17.49 4.50 -7.57
CA GLN A 86 16.20 4.79 -6.94
C GLN A 86 15.55 6.04 -7.53
N VAL A 87 16.30 7.13 -7.63
CA VAL A 87 15.80 8.42 -8.14
C VAL A 87 15.46 8.33 -9.64
N SER A 88 16.36 7.77 -10.46
CA SER A 88 16.12 7.65 -11.91
C SER A 88 14.88 6.81 -12.24
N SER A 89 14.52 5.85 -11.38
CA SER A 89 13.37 4.98 -11.58
C SER A 89 12.01 5.69 -11.61
N TYR A 90 11.89 6.88 -11.03
CA TYR A 90 10.64 7.64 -11.02
C TYR A 90 10.26 8.13 -12.41
N SER A 91 11.25 8.43 -13.25
CA SER A 91 11.06 9.01 -14.58
C SER A 91 11.27 8.02 -15.73
N ASP A 92 11.75 6.81 -15.48
CA ASP A 92 12.04 5.82 -16.53
C ASP A 92 10.84 4.88 -16.77
N PRO A 93 10.07 5.04 -17.88
CA PRO A 93 8.92 4.20 -18.18
C PRO A 93 9.30 2.82 -18.74
N THR A 94 10.57 2.59 -19.08
CA THR A 94 11.02 1.32 -19.69
C THR A 94 11.20 0.22 -18.66
N LEU A 95 11.38 0.59 -17.39
CA LEU A 95 11.48 -0.34 -16.28
C LEU A 95 10.10 -0.96 -15.97
N PRO A 96 9.95 -2.30 -16.06
CA PRO A 96 8.70 -2.96 -15.79
C PRO A 96 8.35 -2.92 -14.30
N VAL A 97 7.05 -2.95 -14.00
CA VAL A 97 6.56 -3.24 -12.65
C VAL A 97 7.00 -4.66 -12.26
N SER A 98 7.33 -4.87 -10.99
CA SER A 98 7.75 -6.16 -10.45
C SER A 98 6.74 -7.28 -10.82
N PRO A 99 7.17 -8.32 -11.55
CA PRO A 99 6.29 -9.45 -11.88
C PRO A 99 5.74 -10.15 -10.63
N ASP A 100 6.54 -10.23 -9.57
CA ASP A 100 6.16 -10.85 -8.29
C ASP A 100 5.00 -10.10 -7.64
N LEU A 101 4.98 -8.76 -7.75
CA LEU A 101 3.86 -7.94 -7.28
C LEU A 101 2.58 -8.27 -8.06
N ILE A 102 2.67 -8.28 -9.39
CA ILE A 102 1.52 -8.53 -10.27
C ILE A 102 0.92 -9.92 -9.98
N ASN A 103 1.78 -10.93 -9.90
CA ASN A 103 1.37 -12.31 -9.63
C ASN A 103 0.72 -12.41 -8.23
N SER A 104 1.35 -11.84 -7.21
CA SER A 104 0.87 -11.93 -5.84
C SER A 104 -0.48 -11.24 -5.60
N ILE A 105 -0.70 -10.08 -6.22
CA ILE A 105 -1.99 -9.38 -6.17
C ILE A 105 -3.04 -10.19 -6.93
N SER A 106 -2.70 -10.68 -8.13
CA SER A 106 -3.61 -11.50 -8.94
C SER A 106 -4.08 -12.74 -8.18
N ASP A 107 -3.16 -13.43 -7.52
CA ASP A 107 -3.46 -14.61 -6.73
C ASP A 107 -4.30 -14.29 -5.50
N PHE A 108 -3.99 -13.20 -4.80
CA PHE A 108 -4.76 -12.75 -3.64
C PHE A 108 -6.23 -12.45 -4.00
N VAL A 109 -6.44 -11.74 -5.11
CA VAL A 109 -7.80 -11.42 -5.60
C VAL A 109 -8.55 -12.68 -6.02
N LYS A 110 -7.90 -13.58 -6.77
CA LYS A 110 -8.51 -14.84 -7.23
C LYS A 110 -8.86 -15.78 -6.07
N GLN A 111 -8.02 -15.85 -5.04
CA GLN A 111 -8.31 -16.65 -3.84
C GLN A 111 -9.59 -16.19 -3.14
N LYS A 112 -9.80 -14.88 -3.01
CA LYS A 112 -11.03 -14.31 -2.45
C LYS A 112 -12.27 -14.66 -3.29
N GLN A 113 -12.13 -14.71 -4.62
CA GLN A 113 -13.25 -15.10 -5.50
C GLN A 113 -13.65 -16.56 -5.29
N LYS A 114 -12.68 -17.47 -5.14
CA LYS A 114 -12.94 -18.90 -4.86
C LYS A 114 -13.64 -19.13 -3.53
N ALA A 115 -13.28 -18.37 -2.48
CA ALA A 115 -13.94 -18.46 -1.19
C ALA A 115 -15.44 -18.07 -1.28
N LYS A 116 -15.77 -17.00 -2.01
CA LYS A 116 -17.15 -16.57 -2.24
C LYS A 116 -17.98 -17.56 -3.06
N SER A 117 -17.41 -18.17 -4.09
CA SER A 117 -18.14 -19.13 -4.93
C SER A 117 -18.32 -20.50 -4.27
N GLY A 118 -17.42 -20.88 -3.35
CA GLY A 118 -17.57 -22.09 -2.52
C GLY A 118 -18.67 -21.97 -1.46
N GLU A 119 -18.79 -20.80 -0.80
CA GLU A 119 -19.87 -20.53 0.17
C GLU A 119 -21.26 -20.60 -0.48
N LEU A 120 -21.42 -20.05 -1.68
CA LEU A 120 -22.67 -20.13 -2.44
C LEU A 120 -23.08 -21.59 -2.73
N SER A 121 -22.14 -22.47 -3.10
CA SER A 121 -22.45 -23.88 -3.41
C SER A 121 -22.84 -24.71 -2.17
N SER A 122 -22.22 -24.43 -1.01
CA SER A 122 -22.50 -25.15 0.24
C SER A 122 -23.86 -24.79 0.85
N ASP A 123 -24.32 -23.55 0.68
CA ASP A 123 -25.64 -23.11 1.18
C ASP A 123 -26.80 -23.71 0.38
N TYR A 124 -26.60 -24.04 -0.90
CA TYR A 124 -27.60 -24.76 -1.70
C TYR A 124 -27.74 -26.24 -1.28
N LEU A 125 -26.68 -26.87 -0.80
CA LEU A 125 -26.69 -28.29 -0.39
C LEU A 125 -27.13 -28.53 1.06
N ARG A 126 -27.28 -27.48 1.88
CA ARG A 126 -27.80 -27.58 3.26
C ARG A 126 -29.31 -27.35 3.38
N LYS A 127 -29.99 -27.01 2.27
CA LYS A 127 -31.42 -26.67 2.25
C LYS A 127 -32.33 -27.81 1.80
N TYR A 128 -31.77 -28.99 1.56
CA TYR A 128 -32.46 -30.25 1.25
C TYR A 128 -31.83 -31.38 2.07
#